data_AF-A0A292PL77-F1
#
_entry.id   AF-A0A292PL77-F1
#
_cell.length_a   1.000
_cell.length_b   1.000
_cell.length_c   1.000
_cell.angle_alpha   90.00
_cell.angle_beta   90.00
_cell.angle_gamma   90.00
#
_symmetry.space_group_name_H-M   'P 1'
#
loop_
_entity.id
_entity.type
_entity.pdbx_description
1 polymer ?
#
loop_
_entity_poly.entity_id
_entity_poly.type
_entity_poly.pdbx_seq_one_letter_code
_entity_poly.pdbx_strand_id
1 'polypeptide(L)'
;MENPQRSLESTRARFDQLVSALTAFSNALRTEQLPPWQTLQSHFNVLSSTLDSLSHALVQQFPPPQVNASALVSYPLPSFPANSQELLLSTLLNKKLNSTVQDWTLKALNAPTVNNDDLWDRAREIVQEQQEERNWYDDIYSLEEREAGTEGIETGISEEKQEKEEAIPGLKLEAILRFMETGVAPADQPALPMAAMPGTGPMKR
;
A
#
# COMPACT_ATOMS: atom_id res chain seq x y z
N MET A 1 18.18 -30.03 1.22
CA MET A 1 17.29 -29.49 2.25
C MET A 1 18.02 -28.37 2.94
N GLU A 2 17.74 -27.11 2.58
CA GLU A 2 18.20 -26.01 3.43
C GLU A 2 17.63 -26.22 4.83
N ASN A 3 18.47 -26.08 5.84
CA ASN A 3 18.25 -26.40 7.26
C ASN A 3 16.76 -26.48 7.69
N PRO A 4 16.20 -27.67 8.02
CA PRO A 4 14.81 -27.82 8.42
C PRO A 4 14.46 -27.05 9.69
N GLN A 5 15.47 -26.75 10.52
CA GLN A 5 15.32 -25.89 11.69
C GLN A 5 15.04 -24.44 11.29
N ARG A 6 15.63 -23.95 10.20
CA ARG A 6 15.44 -22.58 9.73
C ARG A 6 14.04 -22.39 9.12
N SER A 7 13.55 -23.39 8.38
CA SER A 7 12.18 -23.36 7.87
C SER A 7 11.17 -23.41 9.03
N LEU A 8 11.36 -24.30 10.01
CA LEU A 8 10.54 -24.33 11.23
C LEU A 8 10.55 -23.02 12.01
N GLU A 9 11.71 -22.39 12.16
CA GLU A 9 11.79 -21.11 12.88
C GLU A 9 11.04 -20.01 12.11
N SER A 10 11.14 -20.01 10.79
CA SER A 10 10.41 -19.05 9.97
C SER A 10 8.89 -19.28 9.96
N THR A 11 8.41 -20.53 10.04
CA THR A 11 6.98 -20.80 10.21
C THR A 11 6.51 -20.43 11.60
N ARG A 12 7.30 -20.73 12.64
CA ARG A 12 7.03 -20.31 14.02
C ARG A 12 6.83 -18.80 14.11
N ALA A 13 7.76 -18.00 13.56
CA ALA A 13 7.65 -16.55 13.59
C ALA A 13 6.35 -16.03 12.92
N ARG A 14 5.89 -16.68 11.85
CA ARG A 14 4.62 -16.35 11.17
C ARG A 14 3.39 -16.80 11.96
N PHE A 15 3.44 -17.95 12.65
CA PHE A 15 2.39 -18.36 13.57
C PHE A 15 2.26 -17.38 14.74
N ASP A 16 3.38 -16.91 15.30
CA ASP A 16 3.39 -15.91 16.37
C ASP A 16 2.74 -14.59 15.91
N GLN A 17 3.01 -14.16 14.66
CA GLN A 17 2.35 -13.01 14.05
C GLN A 17 0.84 -13.20 13.91
N LEU A 18 0.38 -14.37 13.46
CA LEU A 18 -1.05 -14.68 13.33
C LEU A 18 -1.75 -14.74 14.69
N VAL A 19 -1.11 -15.32 15.72
CA VAL A 19 -1.64 -15.34 17.08
C VAL A 19 -1.74 -13.93 17.64
N SER A 20 -0.74 -13.07 17.41
CA SER A 20 -0.80 -11.67 17.82
C SER A 20 -1.93 -10.92 17.10
N ALA A 21 -2.11 -11.14 15.80
CA ALA A 21 -3.20 -10.54 15.02
C ALA A 21 -4.59 -11.00 15.51
N LEU A 22 -4.76 -12.29 15.79
CA LEU A 22 -6.00 -12.85 16.38
C LEU A 22 -6.26 -12.31 17.78
N THR A 23 -5.21 -12.16 18.59
CA THR A 23 -5.34 -11.60 19.94
C THR A 23 -5.75 -10.14 19.89
N ALA A 24 -5.14 -9.35 19.00
CA ALA A 24 -5.53 -7.97 18.75
C ALA A 24 -6.99 -7.86 18.27
N PHE A 25 -7.40 -8.72 17.34
CA PHE A 25 -8.79 -8.78 16.87
C PHE A 25 -9.78 -9.20 17.97
N SER A 26 -9.43 -10.21 18.77
CA SER A 26 -10.26 -10.61 19.92
C SER A 26 -10.39 -9.49 20.94
N ASN A 27 -9.31 -8.76 21.23
CA ASN A 27 -9.33 -7.62 22.14
C ASN A 27 -10.19 -6.48 21.59
N ALA A 28 -10.15 -6.22 20.28
CA ALA A 28 -11.02 -5.25 19.64
C ALA A 28 -12.51 -5.63 19.73
N LEU A 29 -12.84 -6.92 19.68
CA LEU A 29 -14.23 -7.40 19.83
C LEU A 29 -14.73 -7.46 21.28
N ARG A 30 -13.83 -7.39 22.27
CA ARG A 30 -14.19 -7.45 23.70
C ARG A 30 -14.64 -6.11 24.28
N THR A 31 -14.60 -5.03 23.50
CA THR A 31 -15.09 -3.72 23.93
C THR A 31 -16.61 -3.72 24.11
N GLU A 32 -17.12 -2.96 25.08
CA GLU A 32 -18.57 -2.90 25.39
C GLU A 32 -19.44 -2.45 24.22
N GLN A 33 -18.87 -1.67 23.30
CA GLN A 33 -19.51 -1.25 22.07
C GLN A 33 -18.82 -1.92 20.89
N LEU A 34 -19.62 -2.35 19.91
CA LEU A 34 -19.10 -2.92 18.67
C LEU A 34 -18.21 -1.87 17.98
N PRO A 35 -16.96 -2.21 17.62
CA PRO A 35 -16.07 -1.30 16.91
C PRO A 35 -16.69 -0.80 15.60
N PRO A 36 -16.32 0.39 15.13
CA PRO A 36 -16.73 0.86 13.81
C PRO A 36 -16.24 -0.08 12.71
N TRP A 37 -17.05 -0.27 11.67
CA TRP A 37 -16.80 -1.22 10.59
C TRP A 37 -15.40 -1.09 9.95
N GLN A 38 -14.92 0.14 9.77
CA GLN A 38 -13.59 0.42 9.21
C GLN A 38 -12.46 -0.25 10.00
N THR A 39 -12.56 -0.22 11.34
CA THR A 39 -11.59 -0.86 12.23
C THR A 39 -11.66 -2.38 12.09
N LEU A 40 -12.86 -2.96 12.04
CA LEU A 40 -13.05 -4.40 11.79
C LEU A 40 -12.42 -4.82 10.46
N GLN A 41 -12.70 -4.08 9.38
CA GLN A 41 -12.16 -4.35 8.05
C GLN A 41 -10.63 -4.28 8.04
N SER A 42 -10.03 -3.30 8.74
CA SER A 42 -8.58 -3.19 8.83
C SER A 42 -7.96 -4.43 9.51
N HIS A 43 -8.53 -4.89 10.63
CA HIS A 43 -8.06 -6.10 11.32
C HIS A 43 -8.26 -7.36 10.47
N PHE A 44 -9.36 -7.44 9.72
CA PHE A 44 -9.62 -8.54 8.79
C PHE A 44 -8.61 -8.58 7.64
N ASN A 45 -8.28 -7.42 7.06
CA ASN A 45 -7.27 -7.30 6.01
C ASN A 45 -5.87 -7.69 6.50
N VAL A 46 -5.52 -7.30 7.73
CA VAL A 46 -4.26 -7.74 8.35
C VAL A 46 -4.29 -9.26 8.53
N LEU A 47 -5.38 -9.83 9.06
CA LEU A 47 -5.49 -11.27 9.26
C LEU A 47 -5.40 -12.04 7.93
N SER A 48 -6.09 -11.60 6.88
CA SER A 48 -6.05 -12.24 5.56
C SER A 48 -4.63 -12.18 4.97
N SER A 49 -3.94 -11.04 5.08
CA SER A 49 -2.54 -10.93 4.62
C SER A 49 -1.59 -11.85 5.39
N THR A 50 -1.74 -11.98 6.72
CA THR A 50 -0.90 -12.89 7.51
C THR A 50 -1.18 -14.35 7.15
N LEU A 51 -2.44 -14.71 6.92
CA LEU A 51 -2.86 -16.07 6.53
C LEU A 51 -2.36 -16.42 5.13
N ASP A 52 -2.44 -15.49 4.18
CA ASP A 52 -1.90 -15.66 2.83
C ASP A 52 -0.37 -15.86 2.86
N SER A 53 0.33 -15.01 3.61
CA SER A 53 1.78 -15.12 3.80
C SER A 53 2.19 -16.45 4.45
N LEU A 54 1.37 -16.98 5.36
CA LEU A 54 1.59 -18.26 6.03
C LEU A 54 1.32 -19.42 5.07
N SER A 55 0.24 -19.36 4.31
CA SER A 55 -0.09 -20.34 3.26
C SER A 55 1.06 -20.47 2.25
N HIS A 56 1.53 -19.34 1.71
CA HIS A 56 2.68 -19.32 0.80
C HIS A 56 3.95 -19.88 1.44
N ALA A 57 4.25 -19.51 2.69
CA ALA A 57 5.42 -20.03 3.40
C ALA A 57 5.32 -21.55 3.64
N LEU A 58 4.14 -22.06 3.99
CA LEU A 58 3.91 -23.50 4.17
C LEU A 58 4.09 -24.27 2.86
N VAL A 59 3.54 -23.77 1.75
CA VAL A 59 3.68 -24.42 0.43
C VAL A 59 5.15 -24.43 -0.02
N GLN A 60 5.89 -23.33 0.22
CA GLN A 60 7.30 -23.23 -0.15
C GLN A 60 8.21 -24.14 0.69
N GLN A 61 7.93 -24.26 2.00
CA GLN A 61 8.81 -24.93 2.95
C GLN A 61 8.44 -26.39 3.20
N PHE A 62 7.16 -26.73 3.03
CA PHE A 62 6.62 -28.08 3.13
C PHE A 62 5.82 -28.39 1.85
N PRO A 63 6.49 -28.65 0.73
CA PRO A 63 5.84 -29.10 -0.49
C PRO A 63 4.96 -30.32 -0.23
N PRO A 64 3.84 -30.47 -0.96
CA PRO A 64 2.93 -31.58 -0.76
C PRO A 64 3.65 -32.94 -0.88
N PRO A 65 3.17 -33.96 -0.14
CA PRO A 65 3.85 -35.24 0.06
C PRO A 65 4.11 -36.04 -1.23
N GLN A 66 3.54 -35.61 -2.36
CA GLN A 66 3.72 -36.19 -3.70
C GLN A 66 5.15 -35.97 -4.25
N VAL A 67 5.88 -34.94 -3.79
CA VAL A 67 7.11 -34.46 -4.45
C VAL A 67 8.39 -34.80 -3.68
N ASN A 68 8.35 -34.85 -2.33
CA ASN A 68 9.53 -35.16 -1.51
C ASN A 68 9.15 -36.08 -0.34
N ALA A 69 9.65 -37.33 -0.35
CA ALA A 69 9.35 -38.37 0.64
C ALA A 69 9.99 -38.15 2.03
N SER A 70 10.78 -37.10 2.22
CA SER A 70 11.35 -36.73 3.52
C SER A 70 10.40 -35.79 4.25
N ALA A 71 9.22 -36.30 4.61
CA ALA A 71 8.29 -35.59 5.48
C ALA A 71 8.93 -35.46 6.87
N LEU A 72 9.02 -34.23 7.37
CA LEU A 72 9.40 -33.98 8.76
C LEU A 72 8.34 -34.62 9.67
N VAL A 73 8.69 -35.73 10.30
CA VAL A 73 7.81 -36.42 11.26
C VAL A 73 8.07 -35.84 12.65
N SER A 74 7.04 -35.23 13.23
CA SER A 74 7.08 -34.75 14.61
C SER A 74 6.98 -35.93 15.59
N TYR A 75 7.98 -36.07 16.47
CA TYR A 75 7.97 -37.00 17.60
C TYR A 75 8.32 -36.23 18.89
N PRO A 76 7.84 -36.68 20.06
CA PRO A 76 8.20 -36.05 21.33
C PRO A 76 9.69 -36.24 21.65
N LEU A 77 10.29 -35.24 22.29
CA LEU A 77 11.67 -35.36 22.77
C LEU A 77 11.75 -36.43 23.88
N PRO A 78 12.90 -37.12 24.03
CA PRO A 78 13.12 -38.07 25.13
C PRO A 78 13.01 -37.45 26.53
N SER A 79 13.11 -36.13 26.64
CA SER A 79 12.97 -35.37 27.87
C SER A 79 11.52 -35.01 28.24
N PHE A 80 10.55 -35.28 27.35
CA PHE A 80 9.15 -34.96 27.60
C PHE A 80 8.52 -36.00 28.57
N PRO A 81 7.79 -35.58 29.61
CA PRO A 81 7.18 -36.49 30.58
C PRO A 81 5.95 -37.20 29.98
N ALA A 82 6.18 -38.24 29.17
CA ALA A 82 5.14 -38.96 28.45
C ALA A 82 4.06 -39.57 29.37
N ASN A 83 4.45 -40.06 30.55
CA ASN A 83 3.53 -40.78 31.45
C ASN A 83 2.51 -39.89 32.17
N SER A 84 2.80 -38.59 32.35
CA SER A 84 1.90 -37.67 33.07
C SER A 84 1.11 -36.75 32.14
N GLN A 85 1.61 -36.49 30.93
CA GLN A 85 1.03 -35.52 30.00
C GLN A 85 0.72 -36.12 28.62
N GLU A 86 0.40 -37.42 28.56
CA GLU A 86 0.01 -38.10 27.32
C GLU A 86 -1.20 -37.43 26.64
N LEU A 87 -2.21 -37.03 27.43
CA LEU A 87 -3.39 -36.35 26.90
C LEU A 87 -3.01 -35.05 26.17
N LEU A 88 -2.13 -34.24 26.75
CA LEU A 88 -1.65 -33.00 26.12
C LEU A 88 -0.90 -33.31 24.82
N LEU A 89 -0.03 -34.31 24.83
CA LEU A 89 0.70 -34.74 23.64
C LEU A 89 -0.24 -35.20 22.53
N SER A 90 -1.27 -35.96 22.87
CA SER A 90 -2.30 -36.40 21.93
C SER A 90 -3.06 -35.22 21.32
N THR A 91 -3.30 -34.15 22.09
CA THR A 91 -3.95 -32.92 21.57
C THR A 91 -3.03 -32.10 20.67
N LEU A 92 -1.74 -31.98 21.02
CA LEU A 92 -0.77 -31.20 20.25
C LEU A 92 -0.39 -31.86 18.93
N LEU A 93 -0.22 -33.19 18.94
CA LEU A 93 0.10 -33.97 17.74
C LEU A 93 -1.15 -34.39 16.95
N ASN A 94 -2.33 -33.92 17.34
CA ASN A 94 -3.55 -34.28 16.66
C ASN A 94 -3.57 -33.65 15.25
N LYS A 95 -3.67 -34.51 14.24
CA LYS A 95 -3.84 -34.09 12.83
C LYS A 95 -5.30 -34.06 12.41
N LYS A 96 -6.24 -34.35 13.31
CA LYS A 96 -7.67 -34.37 13.00
C LYS A 96 -8.16 -32.94 12.79
N LEU A 97 -8.62 -32.68 11.57
CA LEU A 97 -9.30 -31.45 11.21
C LEU A 97 -10.59 -31.28 12.02
N ASN A 98 -11.02 -30.04 12.29
CA ASN A 98 -12.31 -29.77 12.92
C ASN A 98 -13.46 -30.37 12.10
N SER A 99 -14.49 -30.92 12.77
CA SER A 99 -15.64 -31.56 12.11
C SER A 99 -16.36 -30.64 11.13
N THR A 100 -16.54 -29.35 11.45
CA THR A 100 -17.18 -28.38 10.54
C THR A 100 -16.39 -28.22 9.24
N VAL A 101 -15.06 -28.18 9.33
CA VAL A 101 -14.21 -28.06 8.15
C VAL A 101 -14.20 -29.37 7.36
N GLN A 102 -14.28 -30.54 8.02
CA GLN A 102 -14.46 -31.82 7.35
C GLN A 102 -15.75 -31.84 6.52
N ASP A 103 -16.87 -31.40 7.10
CA ASP A 103 -18.16 -31.33 6.40
C ASP A 103 -18.08 -30.43 5.15
N TRP A 104 -17.39 -29.29 5.27
CA TRP A 104 -17.17 -28.39 4.13
C TRP A 104 -16.28 -29.01 3.05
N THR A 105 -15.22 -29.71 3.44
CA THR A 105 -14.35 -30.41 2.47
C THR A 105 -15.11 -31.53 1.74
N LEU A 106 -15.97 -32.28 2.45
CA LEU A 106 -16.82 -33.30 1.83
C LEU A 106 -17.83 -32.67 0.87
N LYS A 107 -18.43 -31.54 1.25
CA LYS A 107 -19.32 -30.78 0.37
C LYS A 107 -18.59 -30.27 -0.87
N ALA A 108 -17.36 -29.79 -0.72
CA ALA A 108 -16.54 -29.31 -1.84
C ALA A 108 -16.13 -30.46 -2.79
N LEU A 109 -15.80 -31.64 -2.26
CA LEU A 109 -15.49 -32.81 -3.08
C LEU A 109 -16.70 -33.31 -3.89
N ASN A 110 -17.90 -33.17 -3.33
CA ASN A 110 -19.14 -33.54 -4.00
C ASN A 110 -19.62 -32.48 -5.01
N ALA A 111 -19.02 -31.29 -5.03
CA ALA A 111 -19.35 -30.25 -6.00
C ALA A 111 -18.69 -30.56 -7.36
N PRO A 112 -19.38 -30.30 -8.48
CA PRO A 112 -18.79 -30.50 -9.80
C PRO A 112 -17.62 -29.53 -9.98
N THR A 113 -16.43 -30.07 -10.23
CA THR A 113 -15.24 -29.29 -10.55
C THR A 113 -15.34 -28.80 -11.99
N VAL A 114 -15.65 -27.52 -12.18
CA VAL A 114 -15.50 -26.86 -13.48
C VAL A 114 -14.08 -26.30 -13.54
N ASN A 115 -13.25 -26.84 -14.43
CA ASN A 115 -11.88 -26.36 -14.58
C ASN A 115 -11.90 -25.05 -15.40
N ASN A 116 -11.86 -23.92 -14.70
CA ASN A 116 -11.94 -22.57 -15.26
C ASN A 116 -10.61 -21.82 -15.16
N ASP A 117 -9.51 -22.51 -14.85
CA ASP A 117 -8.21 -21.88 -14.60
C ASP A 117 -7.74 -21.06 -15.82
N ASP A 118 -7.88 -21.61 -17.03
CA ASP A 118 -7.58 -20.92 -18.29
C ASP A 118 -8.42 -19.63 -18.48
N LEU A 119 -9.68 -19.63 -18.01
CA LEU A 119 -10.55 -18.46 -18.07
C LEU A 119 -10.11 -17.39 -17.06
N TRP A 120 -9.69 -17.80 -15.87
CA TRP A 120 -9.21 -16.88 -14.83
C TRP A 120 -7.87 -16.26 -15.18
N ASP A 121 -6.97 -17.02 -15.82
CA ASP A 121 -5.70 -16.51 -16.31
C ASP A 121 -5.91 -15.48 -17.43
N ARG A 122 -6.79 -15.80 -18.40
CA ARG A 122 -7.18 -14.83 -19.44
C ARG A 122 -7.86 -13.59 -18.87
N ALA A 123 -8.74 -13.75 -17.87
CA ALA A 123 -9.40 -12.61 -17.22
C ALA A 123 -8.38 -11.71 -16.52
N ARG A 124 -7.35 -12.29 -15.88
CA ARG A 124 -6.26 -11.52 -15.25
C ARG A 124 -5.47 -10.72 -16.28
N GLU A 125 -5.12 -11.33 -17.42
CA GLU A 125 -4.39 -10.67 -18.51
C GLU A 125 -5.17 -9.46 -19.04
N ILE A 126 -6.47 -9.62 -19.32
CA ILE A 126 -7.33 -8.54 -19.79
C ILE A 126 -7.41 -7.40 -18.76
N VAL A 127 -7.59 -7.73 -17.47
CA VAL A 127 -7.63 -6.70 -16.41
C VAL A 127 -6.31 -5.96 -16.30
N GLN A 128 -5.18 -6.64 -16.46
CA GLN A 128 -3.86 -6.02 -16.42
C GLN A 128 -3.64 -5.09 -17.62
N GLU A 129 -3.97 -5.52 -18.84
CA GLU A 129 -3.89 -4.68 -20.05
C GLU A 129 -4.71 -3.38 -19.89
N GLN A 130 -5.94 -3.49 -19.38
CA GLN A 130 -6.80 -2.34 -19.12
C GLN A 130 -6.29 -1.45 -17.98
N GLN A 131 -5.59 -2.01 -17.00
CA GLN A 131 -4.94 -1.22 -15.95
C GLN A 131 -3.76 -0.43 -16.48
N GLU A 132 -2.97 -0.99 -17.39
CA GLU A 132 -1.78 -0.35 -17.99
C GLU A 132 -2.14 0.69 -19.04
N GLU A 133 -3.21 0.45 -19.81
CA GLU A 133 -3.73 1.40 -20.81
C GLU A 133 -4.26 2.68 -20.16
N ARG A 134 -4.77 2.59 -18.92
CA ARG A 134 -5.36 3.72 -18.21
C ARG A 134 -4.35 4.39 -17.28
N ASN A 135 -4.12 5.69 -17.47
CA ASN A 135 -3.32 6.48 -16.55
C ASN A 135 -4.15 6.87 -15.30
N TRP A 136 -3.99 6.12 -14.21
CA TRP A 136 -4.76 6.32 -12.97
C TRP A 136 -4.30 7.49 -12.10
N TYR A 137 -3.12 8.06 -12.36
CA TYR A 137 -2.49 9.04 -11.46
C TYR A 137 -2.59 10.49 -11.95
N ASP A 138 -2.71 10.69 -13.27
CA ASP A 138 -2.62 12.02 -13.89
C ASP A 138 -4.00 12.58 -14.30
N ASP A 139 -4.97 11.71 -14.57
CA ASP A 139 -6.30 12.14 -15.04
C ASP A 139 -7.25 12.32 -13.83
N ILE A 140 -7.46 13.59 -13.44
CA ILE A 140 -8.65 14.02 -12.68
C ILE A 140 -9.92 13.93 -13.55
N TYR A 141 -9.73 13.62 -14.84
CA TYR A 141 -10.76 13.56 -15.86
C TYR A 141 -11.14 12.09 -16.14
N SER A 142 -12.44 11.82 -16.16
CA SER A 142 -12.93 10.58 -16.74
C SER A 142 -12.74 10.59 -18.26
N LEU A 143 -12.65 9.40 -18.88
CA LEU A 143 -12.44 9.24 -20.33
C LEU A 143 -13.51 10.01 -21.14
N GLU A 144 -14.73 10.09 -20.59
CA GLU A 144 -15.90 10.79 -21.14
C GLU A 144 -15.76 12.33 -21.11
N GLU A 145 -15.00 12.86 -20.15
CA GLU A 145 -14.74 14.31 -20.00
C GLU A 145 -13.58 14.81 -20.89
N ARG A 146 -12.66 13.92 -21.32
CA ARG A 146 -11.67 14.25 -22.37
C ARG A 146 -12.31 14.34 -23.76
N GLU A 147 -13.34 13.54 -24.03
CA GLU A 147 -14.05 13.55 -25.31
C GLU A 147 -15.02 14.73 -25.44
N ALA A 148 -15.56 15.24 -24.32
CA ALA A 148 -16.47 16.38 -24.31
C ALA A 148 -15.78 17.74 -24.49
N GLY A 149 -14.46 17.82 -24.41
CA GLY A 149 -13.72 19.08 -24.41
C GLY A 149 -13.91 19.84 -23.10
N THR A 150 -12.86 20.50 -22.64
CA THR A 150 -12.77 21.20 -21.36
C THR A 150 -13.72 22.41 -21.26
N GLU A 151 -15.02 22.16 -21.10
CA GLU A 151 -16.03 23.18 -20.76
C GLU A 151 -16.74 22.79 -19.45
N GLY A 152 -16.13 23.14 -18.32
CA GLY A 152 -16.82 23.10 -17.02
C GLY A 152 -16.06 22.37 -15.92
N ILE A 153 -14.79 22.73 -15.69
CA ILE A 153 -13.96 22.15 -14.64
C ILE A 153 -13.77 23.18 -13.52
N GLU A 154 -14.40 22.94 -12.36
CA GLU A 154 -13.97 23.51 -11.07
C GLU A 154 -12.92 22.58 -10.44
N THR A 155 -11.71 22.56 -10.98
CA THR A 155 -10.55 22.00 -10.26
C THR A 155 -9.99 23.09 -9.37
N GLY A 156 -10.20 22.92 -8.05
CA GLY A 156 -9.73 23.82 -7.01
C GLY A 156 -8.21 23.78 -6.78
N ILE A 157 -7.39 23.82 -7.83
CA ILE A 157 -5.96 24.20 -7.78
C ILE A 157 -5.63 24.89 -9.10
N SER A 158 -5.85 26.20 -9.16
CA SER A 158 -5.39 27.05 -10.25
C SER A 158 -3.87 27.27 -10.11
N GLU A 159 -3.05 26.43 -10.75
CA GLU A 159 -1.60 26.72 -10.90
C GLU A 159 -1.34 28.01 -11.70
N GLU A 160 -2.32 28.50 -12.47
CA GLU A 160 -2.21 29.80 -13.14
C GLU A 160 -2.40 31.01 -12.19
N LYS A 161 -2.68 30.77 -10.89
CA LYS A 161 -2.95 31.83 -9.92
C LYS A 161 -1.80 32.10 -8.94
N GLN A 162 -0.85 31.18 -8.78
CA GLN A 162 0.27 31.40 -7.84
C GLN A 162 1.38 32.30 -8.39
N GLU A 163 1.58 32.42 -9.71
CA GLU A 163 2.58 33.35 -10.26
C GLU A 163 2.08 34.80 -10.45
N LYS A 164 0.77 35.04 -10.31
CA LYS A 164 0.17 36.38 -10.51
C LYS A 164 -0.24 37.09 -9.21
N GLU A 165 -0.04 36.49 -8.05
CA GLU A 165 -0.40 37.06 -6.73
C GLU A 165 0.74 37.81 -6.01
N GLU A 166 1.88 38.09 -6.68
CA GLU A 166 2.93 38.99 -6.16
C GLU A 166 3.09 40.32 -6.93
N ALA A 167 2.10 40.70 -7.74
CA ALA A 167 2.10 42.01 -8.38
C ALA A 167 0.84 42.79 -8.03
N ILE A 168 0.87 43.47 -6.88
CA ILE A 168 -0.05 44.58 -6.61
C ILE A 168 0.15 45.60 -7.75
N PRO A 169 -0.88 45.87 -8.57
CA PRO A 169 -0.70 46.65 -9.78
C PRO A 169 -0.57 48.13 -9.40
N GLY A 170 0.57 48.75 -9.75
CA GLY A 170 0.62 50.19 -9.97
C GLY A 170 1.81 50.96 -9.38
N LEU A 171 2.56 50.42 -8.43
CA LEU A 171 3.70 51.13 -7.84
C LEU A 171 4.88 50.17 -7.59
N LYS A 172 5.92 50.29 -8.42
CA LYS A 172 7.19 49.58 -8.17
C LYS A 172 7.75 50.05 -6.83
N LEU A 173 8.21 49.11 -6.00
CA LEU A 173 8.82 49.37 -4.67
C LEU A 173 9.89 50.48 -4.75
N GLU A 174 10.66 50.51 -5.82
CA GLU A 174 11.68 51.52 -6.12
C GLU A 174 11.11 52.95 -6.20
N ALA A 175 9.91 53.12 -6.77
CA ALA A 175 9.26 54.43 -6.87
C ALA A 175 8.78 54.93 -5.49
N ILE A 176 8.38 54.01 -4.62
CA ILE A 176 7.98 54.30 -3.23
C ILE A 176 9.20 54.67 -2.39
N LEU A 177 10.30 53.90 -2.51
CA LEU A 177 11.55 54.18 -1.80
C LEU A 177 12.13 55.54 -2.20
N ARG A 178 12.12 55.86 -3.50
CA ARG A 178 12.58 57.17 -4.00
C ARG A 178 11.70 58.33 -3.57
N PHE A 179 10.38 58.13 -3.47
CA PHE A 179 9.47 59.13 -2.89
C PHE A 179 9.82 59.42 -1.42
N MET A 180 10.12 58.40 -0.63
CA MET A 180 10.50 58.60 0.78
C MET A 180 11.83 59.35 0.93
N GLU A 181 12.77 59.18 0.01
CA GLU A 181 14.08 59.85 0.07
C GLU A 181 14.05 61.28 -0.50
N THR A 182 13.30 61.51 -1.58
CA THR A 182 13.34 62.78 -2.33
C THR A 182 12.09 63.65 -2.17
N GLY A 183 11.00 63.10 -1.64
CA GLY A 183 9.71 63.77 -1.49
C GLY A 183 8.94 64.01 -2.80
N VAL A 184 9.44 63.54 -3.95
CA VAL A 184 8.83 63.78 -5.27
C VAL A 184 7.91 62.63 -5.67
N ALA A 185 6.65 62.97 -5.97
CA ALA A 185 5.59 62.01 -6.29
C ALA A 185 5.96 61.09 -7.47
N PRO A 186 5.54 59.80 -7.45
CA PRO A 186 5.91 58.80 -8.46
C PRO A 186 5.62 59.15 -9.92
N ALA A 187 4.66 60.05 -10.18
CA ALA A 187 4.24 60.45 -11.53
C ALA A 187 5.21 61.43 -12.22
N ASP A 188 5.95 62.23 -11.44
CA ASP A 188 6.81 63.31 -11.96
C ASP A 188 8.31 62.99 -11.83
N GLN A 189 8.64 61.72 -11.60
CA GLN A 189 10.03 61.30 -11.45
C GLN A 189 10.74 61.33 -12.81
N PRO A 190 11.86 62.07 -12.98
CA PRO A 190 12.60 62.04 -14.22
C PRO A 190 13.15 60.62 -14.46
N ALA A 191 13.13 60.20 -15.73
CA ALA A 191 13.69 58.93 -16.17
C ALA A 191 15.14 58.79 -15.67
N LEU A 192 15.48 57.61 -15.18
CA LEU A 192 16.83 57.32 -14.69
C LEU A 192 17.85 57.72 -15.77
N PRO A 193 18.91 58.49 -15.43
CA PRO A 193 20.00 58.66 -16.37
C PRO A 193 20.53 57.26 -16.70
N MET A 194 20.51 56.90 -17.99
CA MET A 194 21.06 55.65 -18.47
C MET A 194 22.51 55.57 -17.98
N ALA A 195 22.76 54.74 -16.96
CA ALA A 195 24.10 54.49 -16.49
C ALA A 195 24.88 53.95 -17.69
N ALA A 196 25.97 54.65 -18.04
CA ALA A 196 26.87 54.25 -19.10
C ALA A 196 27.22 52.77 -18.93
N MET A 197 26.98 51.96 -19.96
CA MET A 197 27.46 50.59 -19.98
C MET A 197 28.95 50.58 -19.62
N PRO A 198 29.41 49.72 -18.70
CA PRO A 198 30.81 49.65 -18.36
C PRO A 198 31.54 48.98 -19.53
N GLY A 199 32.00 49.79 -20.49
CA GLY A 199 32.77 49.28 -21.61
C GLY A 199 32.65 50.09 -22.89
N THR A 200 32.91 51.40 -22.85
CA THR A 200 33.47 52.14 -24.01
C THR A 200 33.86 53.55 -23.59
N GLY A 201 35.16 53.74 -23.31
CA GLY A 201 35.83 55.05 -23.21
C GLY A 201 37.16 55.00 -23.99
N PRO A 202 37.63 56.12 -24.55
CA PRO A 202 38.35 56.15 -25.83
C PRO A 202 39.87 55.92 -25.76
N MET A 203 40.43 55.44 -26.88
CA MET A 203 41.86 55.17 -27.14
C MET A 203 42.79 56.39 -26.92
N LYS A 204 44.04 56.15 -26.47
CA LYS A 204 45.24 56.98 -26.77
C LYS A 204 46.57 56.36 -26.28
N ARG A 205 47.32 55.74 -27.17
CA ARG A 205 48.65 56.16 -27.68
C ARG A 205 49.29 55.02 -28.46
#